data_AF-A0A501PZI2-F1
#
_entry.id   AF-A0A501PZI2-F1
#
_cell.length_a   1.000
_cell.length_b   1.000
_cell.length_c   1.000
_cell.angle_alpha   90.00
_cell.angle_beta   90.00
_cell.angle_gamma   90.00
#
_symmetry.space_group_name_H-M   'P 1'
#
loop_
_entity.id
_entity.type
_entity.pdbx_description
1 polymer ?
#
loop_
_entity_poly.entity_id
_entity_poly.type
_entity_poly.pdbx_seq_one_letter_code
_entity_poly.pdbx_strand_id
1 'polypeptide(L)'
;MPITIDDTGQTVTLNPPYSPVTPDDSLQKITRVYFAKKTVTQQGANVAFTRIDSLHAQQEGGQNTPYDSVLGKTVYLVIETENMATLSIDAVIRPADNTLNGSTETLNLMWFNPATQNFEVRRKMTAVVGNFDALNNKGTTENPTGTHEHYTNLADHENKAIIKLQLRPSLRTDFNTWATNIAAAATHTTNLEVVVERTDNEACAYGPDSTEEVKEAGIFLNSDAQGRFRVGNRNFYEIYARVQSGTTFTDGTYNFLPMNGTTRRKISKLENPSSTQVTYYHYDIYGNEVFIATCNKTSVMGRNNGQQLGAVPRGALRTENAPAGGAAETNHIFADSIVTTGNHRNDRTARAFPGALRIVRYTASGTNVPLVRMPDTLNVAVNGRVIAYGFSNTQRRFCNPDCFAAFVGVLSQYGLAGVNSTGMCFGDATSYPSLAHPNGDSVDTSYLANRQNEQNLLNAFVDWNFAQVIAGTTQQAWLRNAHRYAGDHNDHLHSGDFDSNSIHNIYQ
;
A
#
# COMPACT_ATOMS: atom_id res chain seq x y z
N MET A 1 8.73 53.08 42.57
CA MET A 1 8.54 53.75 43.88
C MET A 1 9.68 53.34 44.79
N PRO A 2 10.33 54.25 45.54
CA PRO A 2 11.27 53.83 46.57
C PRO A 2 10.48 53.32 47.78
N ILE A 3 10.86 52.14 48.30
CA ILE A 3 10.27 51.55 49.51
C ILE A 3 11.17 51.95 50.69
N THR A 4 10.59 52.62 51.69
CA THR A 4 11.20 52.82 53.01
C THR A 4 10.63 51.76 53.95
N ILE A 5 11.48 51.05 54.69
CA ILE A 5 11.07 50.04 55.67
C ILE A 5 11.29 50.65 57.06
N ASP A 6 10.24 50.67 57.89
CA ASP A 6 10.33 50.96 59.32
C ASP A 6 10.31 49.68 60.16
N ASP A 7 10.95 49.77 61.33
CA ASP A 7 11.40 48.63 62.14
C ASP A 7 10.30 48.08 63.06
N THR A 8 9.06 48.00 62.56
CA THR A 8 7.91 47.50 63.32
C THR A 8 7.27 46.29 62.65
N GLY A 9 7.94 45.13 62.71
CA GLY A 9 7.38 43.78 62.84
C GLY A 9 6.08 43.37 62.13
N GLN A 10 5.65 44.04 61.05
CA GLN A 10 4.45 43.67 60.29
C GLN A 10 4.83 42.73 59.15
N THR A 11 4.35 41.50 59.23
CA THR A 11 4.36 40.55 58.12
C THR A 11 3.36 41.05 57.06
N VAL A 12 3.87 41.65 55.99
CA VAL A 12 3.09 41.91 54.78
C VAL A 12 3.01 40.61 54.00
N THR A 13 1.82 40.02 53.91
CA THR A 13 1.55 38.97 52.93
C THR A 13 1.62 39.61 51.54
N LEU A 14 2.72 39.40 50.83
CA LEU A 14 2.78 39.67 49.41
C LEU A 14 1.80 38.71 48.74
N ASN A 15 0.70 39.23 48.20
CA ASN A 15 -0.04 38.47 47.20
C ASN A 15 0.98 38.11 46.10
N PRO A 16 1.11 36.83 45.71
CA PRO A 16 1.95 36.49 44.57
C PRO A 16 1.51 37.37 43.40
N PRO A 17 2.44 37.85 42.55
CA PRO A 17 2.04 38.60 41.37
C PRO A 17 0.95 37.81 40.69
N TYR A 18 -0.17 38.49 40.42
CA TYR A 18 -1.26 37.97 39.63
C TYR A 18 -0.62 37.34 38.39
N SER A 19 -0.57 36.00 38.33
CA SER A 19 -0.31 35.33 37.07
C SER A 19 -1.44 35.82 36.17
N PRO A 20 -1.16 36.43 35.01
CA PRO A 20 -2.21 36.68 34.07
C PRO A 20 -2.76 35.32 33.66
N VAL A 21 -3.95 34.96 34.16
CA VAL A 21 -4.72 33.78 33.75
C VAL A 21 -5.52 34.10 32.47
N THR A 22 -5.05 35.07 31.69
CA THR A 22 -5.42 35.22 30.29
C THR A 22 -4.28 34.64 29.48
N PRO A 23 -4.49 33.54 28.73
CA PRO A 23 -3.56 33.11 27.70
C PRO A 23 -3.17 34.33 26.87
N ASP A 24 -1.87 34.53 26.65
CA ASP A 24 -1.42 35.51 25.70
C ASP A 24 -1.73 34.98 24.30
N ASP A 25 -2.90 35.39 23.78
CA ASP A 25 -3.38 35.04 22.44
C ASP A 25 -2.49 35.66 21.32
N SER A 26 -1.39 36.35 21.65
CA SER A 26 -0.41 36.84 20.67
C SER A 26 0.81 35.93 20.47
N LEU A 27 0.98 34.89 21.29
CA LEU A 27 2.12 33.96 21.18
C LEU A 27 2.17 33.31 19.80
N GLN A 28 3.35 33.33 19.19
CA GLN A 28 3.65 32.58 17.98
C GLN A 28 3.97 31.13 18.36
N LYS A 29 3.02 30.24 18.09
CA LYS A 29 3.01 28.91 18.70
C LYS A 29 2.90 27.83 17.64
N ILE A 30 3.75 26.81 17.74
CA ILE A 30 3.55 25.52 17.08
C ILE A 30 2.79 24.63 18.06
N THR A 31 1.49 24.44 17.82
CA THR A 31 0.61 23.74 18.75
C THR A 31 0.76 22.23 18.65
N ARG A 32 0.87 21.69 17.43
CA ARG A 32 0.95 20.25 17.18
C ARG A 32 1.78 19.93 15.94
N VAL A 33 2.44 18.78 15.98
CA VAL A 33 3.16 18.21 14.84
C VAL A 33 2.77 16.74 14.74
N TYR A 34 2.38 16.27 13.55
CA TYR A 34 1.99 14.87 13.37
C TYR A 34 2.15 14.41 11.92
N PHE A 35 2.34 13.10 11.75
CA PHE A 35 2.22 12.46 10.44
C PHE A 35 0.76 12.14 10.12
N ALA A 36 0.39 12.25 8.86
CA ALA A 36 -0.99 12.09 8.40
C ALA A 36 -1.11 11.44 7.02
N LYS A 37 -2.26 10.79 6.81
CA LYS A 37 -2.78 10.45 5.48
C LYS A 37 -3.61 11.63 4.97
N LYS A 38 -3.49 11.94 3.68
CA LYS A 38 -4.40 12.89 3.03
C LYS A 38 -5.71 12.18 2.71
N THR A 39 -6.81 12.82 3.04
CA THR A 39 -8.16 12.40 2.69
C THR A 39 -8.82 13.51 1.88
N VAL A 40 -9.58 13.14 0.86
CA VAL A 40 -10.27 14.01 -0.07
C VAL A 40 -11.75 13.61 -0.07
N THR A 41 -12.63 14.58 0.14
CA THR A 41 -14.08 14.36 0.22
C THR A 41 -14.82 15.29 -0.74
N GLN A 42 -16.15 15.23 -0.73
CA GLN A 42 -17.01 16.05 -1.59
C GLN A 42 -16.62 16.00 -3.07
N GLN A 43 -16.44 14.78 -3.60
CA GLN A 43 -16.08 14.55 -5.01
C GLN A 43 -14.79 15.28 -5.45
N GLY A 44 -13.81 15.38 -4.56
CA GLY A 44 -12.53 16.02 -4.88
C GLY A 44 -12.37 17.42 -4.33
N ALA A 45 -13.43 18.06 -3.84
CA ALA A 45 -13.42 19.47 -3.47
C ALA A 45 -12.82 19.77 -2.09
N ASN A 46 -12.82 18.81 -1.15
CA ASN A 46 -12.34 19.08 0.20
C ASN A 46 -11.15 18.21 0.56
N VAL A 47 -10.13 18.77 1.18
CA VAL A 47 -8.97 18.05 1.71
C VAL A 47 -9.00 18.01 3.24
N ALA A 48 -8.50 16.92 3.82
CA ALA A 48 -8.33 16.74 5.25
C ALA A 48 -7.08 15.88 5.53
N PHE A 49 -6.61 15.90 6.77
CA PHE A 49 -5.43 15.14 7.22
C PHE A 49 -5.80 14.25 8.39
N THR A 50 -5.77 12.95 8.17
CA THR A 50 -6.04 11.95 9.22
C THR A 50 -4.73 11.55 9.87
N ARG A 51 -4.60 11.79 11.18
CA ARG A 51 -3.39 11.52 11.94
C ARG A 51 -3.02 10.03 11.92
N ILE A 52 -1.73 9.75 11.98
CA ILE A 52 -1.14 8.43 12.12
C ILE A 52 -0.25 8.48 13.35
N ASP A 53 -0.76 8.10 14.52
CA ASP A 53 0.01 8.15 15.78
C ASP A 53 -0.62 7.30 16.90
N SER A 54 0.06 7.20 18.04
CA SER A 54 -0.34 6.41 19.21
C SER A 54 -1.66 6.80 19.86
N LEU A 55 -2.15 8.01 19.64
CA LEU A 55 -3.43 8.49 20.17
C LEU A 55 -4.57 8.25 19.18
N HIS A 56 -4.27 7.93 17.93
CA HIS A 56 -5.23 7.75 16.84
C HIS A 56 -5.08 6.36 16.20
N ALA A 57 -5.64 5.36 16.89
CA ALA A 57 -5.68 3.99 16.41
C ALA A 57 -6.25 3.93 14.98
N GLN A 58 -5.54 3.24 14.09
CA GLN A 58 -5.97 3.09 12.70
C GLN A 58 -6.96 1.94 12.61
N GLN A 59 -8.09 2.16 11.94
CA GLN A 59 -8.99 1.08 11.57
C GLN A 59 -8.76 0.71 10.11
N GLU A 60 -8.30 -0.52 9.87
CA GLU A 60 -8.12 -1.06 8.53
C GLU A 60 -9.07 -2.25 8.37
N GLY A 61 -10.03 -2.15 7.44
CA GLY A 61 -11.01 -3.22 7.18
C GLY A 61 -11.91 -3.59 8.38
N GLY A 62 -12.19 -2.64 9.28
CA GLY A 62 -12.98 -2.87 10.49
C GLY A 62 -12.23 -3.54 11.64
N GLN A 63 -10.91 -3.72 11.51
CA GLN A 63 -10.02 -4.20 12.57
C GLN A 63 -9.21 -3.04 13.14
N ASN A 64 -9.05 -3.01 14.46
CA ASN A 64 -8.07 -2.12 15.09
C ASN A 64 -6.68 -2.60 14.71
N THR A 65 -5.96 -1.76 13.97
CA THR A 65 -4.58 -2.00 13.58
C THR A 65 -3.65 -1.09 14.39
N PRO A 66 -2.40 -1.53 14.65
CA PRO A 66 -1.36 -0.63 15.12
C PRO A 66 -1.27 0.60 14.20
N TYR A 67 -1.01 1.78 14.76
CA TYR A 67 -0.88 3.04 14.03
C TYR A 67 0.40 3.15 13.18
N ASP A 68 0.95 2.02 12.75
CA ASP A 68 2.24 1.98 12.08
C ASP A 68 2.10 2.42 10.62
N SER A 69 2.92 3.36 10.19
CA SER A 69 3.15 3.57 8.77
C SER A 69 4.07 2.48 8.21
N VAL A 70 4.09 2.36 6.90
CA VAL A 70 4.96 1.41 6.19
C VAL A 70 6.21 2.14 5.69
N LEU A 71 7.39 1.54 5.91
CA LEU A 71 8.66 2.08 5.46
C LEU A 71 8.63 2.40 3.95
N GLY A 72 8.98 3.64 3.61
CA GLY A 72 9.03 4.16 2.24
C GLY A 72 7.71 4.62 1.64
N LYS A 73 6.61 4.50 2.36
CA LYS A 73 5.32 5.06 1.96
C LYS A 73 5.33 6.59 1.98
N THR A 74 4.47 7.19 1.16
CA THR A 74 4.21 8.64 1.17
C THR A 74 3.34 9.02 2.37
N VAL A 75 3.74 10.05 3.11
CA VAL A 75 3.01 10.64 4.23
C VAL A 75 3.06 12.17 4.18
N TYR A 76 2.16 12.80 4.92
CA TYR A 76 2.18 14.24 5.15
C TYR A 76 2.65 14.50 6.59
N LEU A 77 3.63 15.37 6.78
CA LEU A 77 3.93 15.97 8.07
C LEU A 77 3.16 17.29 8.15
N VAL A 78 2.28 17.39 9.13
CA VAL A 78 1.44 18.57 9.36
C VAL A 78 1.85 19.23 10.65
N ILE A 79 2.07 20.54 10.59
CA ILE A 79 2.47 21.40 11.70
C ILE A 79 1.35 22.41 11.88
N GLU A 80 0.55 22.26 12.95
CA GLU A 80 -0.50 23.21 13.34
C GLU A 80 0.12 24.36 14.14
N THR A 81 -0.33 25.58 13.86
CA THR A 81 0.22 26.81 14.44
C THR A 81 -0.86 27.78 14.91
N GLU A 82 -0.48 28.75 15.72
CA GLU A 82 -1.28 29.93 16.12
C GLU A 82 -0.41 31.18 15.93
N ASN A 83 -0.98 32.25 15.33
CA ASN A 83 -0.29 33.53 15.08
C ASN A 83 0.97 33.47 14.21
N MET A 84 1.09 32.48 13.33
CA MET A 84 2.29 32.25 12.51
C MET A 84 2.02 32.30 11.00
N ALA A 85 0.88 32.87 10.56
CA ALA A 85 0.53 32.94 9.15
C ALA A 85 1.69 33.49 8.30
N THR A 86 1.99 32.83 7.18
CA THR A 86 3.09 33.17 6.24
C THR A 86 4.52 32.99 6.76
N LEU A 87 4.71 32.62 8.04
CA LEU A 87 6.05 32.30 8.55
C LEU A 87 6.54 30.96 8.00
N SER A 88 7.87 30.82 7.93
CA SER A 88 8.52 29.57 7.50
C SER A 88 8.93 28.75 8.72
N ILE A 89 8.62 27.45 8.67
CA ILE A 89 8.98 26.46 9.68
C ILE A 89 9.96 25.47 9.07
N ASP A 90 11.07 25.26 9.74
CA ASP A 90 12.02 24.19 9.45
C ASP A 90 11.68 22.95 10.26
N ALA A 91 11.70 21.79 9.60
CA ALA A 91 11.48 20.50 10.21
C ALA A 91 12.58 19.52 9.83
N VAL A 92 13.05 18.77 10.83
CA VAL A 92 13.95 17.63 10.67
C VAL A 92 13.34 16.40 11.34
N ILE A 93 13.56 15.23 10.74
CA ILE A 93 13.08 13.94 11.26
C ILE A 93 14.28 13.10 11.65
N ARG A 94 14.23 12.49 12.83
CA ARG A 94 15.30 11.61 13.33
C ARG A 94 14.73 10.33 13.95
N PRO A 95 15.51 9.24 14.00
CA PRO A 95 15.15 8.07 14.80
C PRO A 95 15.13 8.43 16.29
N ALA A 96 14.18 7.88 17.05
CA ALA A 96 14.18 8.05 18.51
C ALA A 96 15.31 7.27 19.21
N ASP A 97 15.82 6.23 18.55
CA ASP A 97 16.90 5.37 19.01
C ASP A 97 17.74 4.87 17.81
N ASN A 98 18.79 4.10 18.08
CA ASN A 98 19.70 3.61 17.05
C ASN A 98 19.17 2.39 16.25
N THR A 99 17.91 1.98 16.43
CA THR A 99 17.34 0.77 15.80
C THR A 99 17.23 0.91 14.29
N LEU A 100 16.93 2.09 13.74
CA LEU A 100 16.69 2.23 12.30
C LEU A 100 17.98 2.09 11.48
N ASN A 101 19.01 2.86 11.84
CA ASN A 101 20.23 3.01 11.02
C ASN A 101 21.52 3.07 11.86
N GLY A 102 21.48 2.66 13.13
CA GLY A 102 22.64 2.72 14.03
C GLY A 102 22.92 4.12 14.60
N SER A 103 22.02 5.09 14.42
CA SER A 103 22.21 6.49 14.81
C SER A 103 20.89 7.17 15.20
N THR A 104 20.95 8.26 15.96
CA THR A 104 19.83 9.17 16.26
C THR A 104 19.94 10.50 15.52
N GLU A 105 20.85 10.58 14.55
CA GLU A 105 21.05 11.75 13.70
C GLU A 105 19.85 12.00 12.78
N THR A 106 19.72 13.24 12.29
CA THR A 106 18.70 13.60 11.31
C THR A 106 18.81 12.73 10.05
N LEU A 107 17.66 12.24 9.59
CA LEU A 107 17.55 11.41 8.40
C LEU A 107 17.62 12.24 7.13
N ASN A 108 18.21 11.64 6.10
CA ASN A 108 18.03 12.07 4.71
C ASN A 108 16.79 11.36 4.16
N LEU A 109 15.74 12.11 3.87
CA LEU A 109 14.46 11.58 3.39
C LEU A 109 14.10 12.16 2.03
N MET A 110 13.21 11.45 1.33
CA MET A 110 12.68 11.88 0.04
C MET A 110 11.54 12.87 0.26
N TRP A 111 11.81 14.16 0.12
CA TRP A 111 10.85 15.26 0.25
C TRP A 111 10.24 15.61 -1.12
N PHE A 112 8.94 15.88 -1.18
CA PHE A 112 8.29 16.33 -2.39
C PHE A 112 8.57 17.82 -2.63
N ASN A 113 9.28 18.12 -3.73
CA ASN A 113 9.52 19.47 -4.19
C ASN A 113 8.34 19.96 -5.03
N PRO A 114 7.55 20.94 -4.57
CA PRO A 114 6.39 21.40 -5.33
C PRO A 114 6.75 22.12 -6.63
N ALA A 115 7.93 22.73 -6.71
CA ALA A 115 8.37 23.46 -7.90
C ALA A 115 8.73 22.51 -9.04
N THR A 116 9.35 21.36 -8.73
CA THR A 116 9.71 20.34 -9.73
C THR A 116 8.69 19.20 -9.82
N GLN A 117 7.74 19.15 -8.87
CA GLN A 117 6.74 18.10 -8.68
C GLN A 117 7.36 16.69 -8.59
N ASN A 118 8.54 16.58 -7.97
CA ASN A 118 9.30 15.34 -7.80
C ASN A 118 9.78 15.17 -6.36
N PHE A 119 10.16 13.95 -6.00
CA PHE A 119 10.79 13.66 -4.72
C PHE A 119 12.31 13.84 -4.80
N GLU A 120 12.88 14.58 -3.85
CA GLU A 120 14.31 14.92 -3.76
C GLU A 120 14.83 14.65 -2.35
N VAL A 121 16.12 14.37 -2.21
CA VAL A 121 16.73 14.13 -0.90
C VAL A 121 16.82 15.43 -0.11
N ARG A 122 16.29 15.44 1.11
CA ARG A 122 16.41 16.55 2.06
C ARG A 122 16.70 16.02 3.46
N ARG A 123 17.59 16.74 4.16
CA ARG A 123 17.85 16.56 5.60
C ARG A 123 16.97 17.48 6.45
N LYS A 124 16.82 18.73 5.99
CA LYS A 124 15.95 19.76 6.57
C LYS A 124 14.91 20.18 5.53
N MET A 125 13.65 20.21 5.94
CA MET A 125 12.50 20.54 5.09
C MET A 125 11.87 21.82 5.61
N THR A 126 11.65 22.79 4.73
CA THR A 126 11.03 24.08 5.09
C THR A 126 9.64 24.13 4.49
N ALA A 127 8.66 24.57 5.27
CA ALA A 127 7.30 24.82 4.81
C ALA A 127 6.79 26.16 5.33
N VAL A 128 6.00 26.85 4.51
CA VAL A 128 5.38 28.13 4.85
C VAL A 128 3.99 27.86 5.40
N VAL A 129 3.65 28.47 6.54
CA VAL A 129 2.32 28.38 7.15
C VAL A 129 1.28 29.01 6.21
N GLY A 130 0.25 28.22 5.87
CA GLY A 130 -0.80 28.61 4.93
C GLY A 130 -0.44 28.43 3.46
N ASN A 131 0.74 27.87 3.15
CA ASN A 131 1.07 27.43 1.79
C ASN A 131 0.64 25.97 1.58
N PHE A 132 -0.04 25.71 0.47
CA PHE A 132 -0.62 24.40 0.16
C PHE A 132 0.08 23.68 -0.99
N ASP A 133 1.28 24.12 -1.41
CA ASP A 133 1.98 23.54 -2.55
C ASP A 133 2.41 22.09 -2.33
N ALA A 134 2.52 21.63 -1.08
CA ALA A 134 2.71 20.21 -0.77
C ALA A 134 1.52 19.33 -1.21
N LEU A 135 0.35 19.93 -1.48
CA LEU A 135 -0.82 19.27 -2.06
C LEU A 135 -0.78 19.24 -3.60
N ASN A 136 0.11 20.00 -4.24
CA ASN A 136 0.29 19.95 -5.68
C ASN A 136 0.64 18.53 -6.12
N ASN A 137 0.20 18.20 -7.32
CA ASN A 137 0.47 16.92 -7.97
C ASN A 137 0.92 17.17 -9.40
N LYS A 138 1.42 16.13 -10.07
CA LYS A 138 1.72 16.27 -11.49
C LYS A 138 0.42 16.40 -12.26
N GLY A 139 0.33 17.41 -13.12
CA GLY A 139 -0.87 17.72 -13.90
C GLY A 139 -1.50 16.48 -14.54
N THR A 140 -2.83 16.38 -14.48
CA THR A 140 -3.63 15.24 -14.94
C THR A 140 -4.84 15.69 -15.77
N THR A 141 -5.61 14.76 -16.35
CA THR A 141 -6.82 15.14 -17.10
C THR A 141 -7.85 15.91 -16.25
N GLU A 142 -7.92 15.60 -14.94
CA GLU A 142 -8.87 16.23 -14.00
C GLU A 142 -8.28 17.45 -13.28
N ASN A 143 -6.96 17.49 -13.11
CA ASN A 143 -6.21 18.62 -12.58
C ASN A 143 -5.02 18.94 -13.50
N PRO A 144 -5.25 19.52 -14.70
CA PRO A 144 -4.22 19.65 -15.74
C PRO A 144 -3.05 20.55 -15.36
N THR A 145 -3.29 21.48 -14.44
CA THR A 145 -2.27 22.39 -13.91
C THR A 145 -1.43 21.73 -12.81
N GLY A 146 -1.94 20.67 -12.18
CA GLY A 146 -1.30 20.04 -11.03
C GLY A 146 -1.39 20.87 -9.74
N THR A 147 -2.27 21.87 -9.71
CA THR A 147 -2.40 22.84 -8.61
C THR A 147 -3.42 22.38 -7.58
N HIS A 148 -3.30 22.86 -6.35
CA HIS A 148 -4.24 22.58 -5.26
C HIS A 148 -5.52 23.44 -5.31
N GLU A 149 -5.70 24.28 -6.31
CA GLU A 149 -6.77 25.29 -6.40
C GLU A 149 -8.19 24.71 -6.51
N HIS A 150 -8.30 23.43 -6.83
CA HIS A 150 -9.58 22.72 -6.86
C HIS A 150 -10.15 22.46 -5.46
N TYR A 151 -9.33 22.56 -4.40
CA TYR A 151 -9.81 22.43 -3.04
C TYR A 151 -10.50 23.72 -2.55
N THR A 152 -11.73 23.61 -2.06
CA THR A 152 -12.55 24.76 -1.63
C THR A 152 -12.41 25.08 -0.15
N ASN A 153 -11.86 24.16 0.65
CA ASN A 153 -11.76 24.27 2.10
C ASN A 153 -10.34 24.61 2.60
N LEU A 154 -9.48 25.16 1.74
CA LEU A 154 -8.09 25.48 2.10
C LEU A 154 -7.97 26.47 3.26
N ALA A 155 -8.97 27.34 3.45
CA ALA A 155 -9.04 28.24 4.60
C ALA A 155 -9.02 27.49 5.94
N ASP A 156 -9.58 26.27 6.02
CA ASP A 156 -9.54 25.43 7.23
C ASP A 156 -8.11 24.98 7.59
N HIS A 157 -7.15 25.20 6.69
CA HIS A 157 -5.76 24.78 6.79
C HIS A 157 -4.77 25.96 6.77
N GLU A 158 -5.24 27.21 6.82
CA GLU A 158 -4.38 28.41 6.75
C GLU A 158 -3.34 28.49 7.88
N ASN A 159 -3.68 27.92 9.04
CA ASN A 159 -2.79 27.87 10.22
C ASN A 159 -1.88 26.63 10.23
N LYS A 160 -1.66 25.99 9.07
CA LYS A 160 -0.85 24.77 8.96
C LYS A 160 0.34 24.98 8.02
N ALA A 161 1.50 24.51 8.41
CA ALA A 161 2.59 24.21 7.49
C ALA A 161 2.54 22.73 7.13
N ILE A 162 2.60 22.40 5.83
CA ILE A 162 2.37 21.04 5.33
C ILE A 162 3.57 20.61 4.50
N ILE A 163 4.12 19.44 4.83
CA ILE A 163 5.25 18.83 4.13
C ILE A 163 4.81 17.45 3.63
N LYS A 164 5.05 17.15 2.35
CA LYS A 164 4.84 15.83 1.76
C LYS A 164 6.19 15.12 1.59
N LEU A 165 6.30 13.88 2.07
CA LEU A 165 7.55 13.11 2.00
C LEU A 165 7.29 11.61 1.86
N GLN A 166 8.32 10.86 1.44
CA GLN A 166 8.38 9.41 1.55
C GLN A 166 9.36 9.02 2.67
N LEU A 167 8.96 8.07 3.52
CA LEU A 167 9.73 7.61 4.67
C LEU A 167 10.86 6.65 4.27
N ARG A 168 11.75 7.09 3.39
CA ARG A 168 12.86 6.30 2.87
C ARG A 168 14.08 7.15 2.50
N PRO A 169 15.28 6.56 2.47
CA PRO A 169 16.46 7.19 1.88
C PRO A 169 16.41 7.12 0.35
N SER A 170 17.28 7.86 -0.34
CA SER A 170 17.40 7.79 -1.81
C SER A 170 18.05 6.52 -2.32
N LEU A 171 19.01 5.96 -1.57
CA LEU A 171 19.75 4.78 -2.01
C LEU A 171 19.01 3.49 -1.62
N ARG A 172 18.96 2.56 -2.57
CA ARG A 172 18.33 1.26 -2.36
C ARG A 172 19.04 0.42 -1.29
N THR A 173 20.36 0.52 -1.21
CA THR A 173 21.18 -0.18 -0.20
C THR A 173 20.83 0.25 1.21
N ASP A 174 20.65 1.55 1.41
CA ASP A 174 20.33 2.12 2.72
C ASP A 174 18.91 1.72 3.15
N PHE A 175 17.97 1.73 2.20
CA PHE A 175 16.62 1.25 2.45
C PHE A 175 16.57 -0.22 2.86
N ASN A 176 17.30 -1.09 2.15
CA ASN A 176 17.38 -2.51 2.53
C ASN A 176 18.03 -2.68 3.91
N THR A 177 18.98 -1.82 4.27
CA THR A 177 19.61 -1.82 5.60
C THR A 177 18.59 -1.43 6.68
N TRP A 178 17.84 -0.34 6.48
CA TRP A 178 16.78 0.09 7.39
C TRP A 178 15.72 -1.00 7.57
N ALA A 179 15.28 -1.62 6.47
CA ALA A 179 14.31 -2.71 6.51
C ALA A 179 14.83 -3.93 7.29
N THR A 180 16.11 -4.27 7.14
CA THR A 180 16.75 -5.37 7.87
C THR A 180 16.82 -5.09 9.36
N ASN A 181 17.20 -3.86 9.74
CA ASN A 181 17.29 -3.50 11.15
C ASN A 181 15.90 -3.48 11.83
N ILE A 182 14.88 -2.94 11.15
CA ILE A 182 13.50 -2.99 11.65
C ILE A 182 13.04 -4.45 11.78
N ALA A 183 13.34 -5.33 10.81
CA ALA A 183 12.98 -6.74 10.88
C ALA A 183 13.68 -7.49 12.02
N ALA A 184 14.88 -7.08 12.40
CA ALA A 184 15.64 -7.66 13.52
C ALA A 184 15.21 -7.11 14.89
N ALA A 185 14.53 -5.95 14.92
CA ALA A 185 14.04 -5.34 16.14
C ALA A 185 12.92 -6.18 16.77
N ALA A 186 12.91 -6.30 18.11
CA ALA A 186 11.91 -7.09 18.82
C ALA A 186 10.46 -6.64 18.52
N THR A 187 10.25 -5.34 18.33
CA THR A 187 8.96 -4.73 18.05
C THR A 187 8.61 -4.71 16.55
N HIS A 188 9.51 -5.13 15.66
CA HIS A 188 9.38 -5.05 14.20
C HIS A 188 9.01 -3.65 13.67
N THR A 189 9.32 -2.61 14.46
CA THR A 189 9.00 -1.21 14.21
C THR A 189 10.12 -0.31 14.74
N THR A 190 10.23 0.90 14.21
CA THR A 190 11.07 1.97 14.76
C THR A 190 10.24 3.20 15.08
N ASN A 191 10.64 3.96 16.10
CA ASN A 191 10.02 5.23 16.44
C ASN A 191 10.75 6.38 15.73
N LEU A 192 10.01 7.39 15.26
CA LEU A 192 10.58 8.63 14.73
C LEU A 192 10.11 9.83 15.56
N GLU A 193 10.99 10.81 15.68
CA GLU A 193 10.72 12.11 16.29
C GLU A 193 10.84 13.21 15.26
N VAL A 194 10.16 14.33 15.50
CA VAL A 194 10.24 15.52 14.67
C VAL A 194 10.75 16.67 15.52
N VAL A 195 11.78 17.36 15.02
CA VAL A 195 12.27 18.60 15.61
C VAL A 195 11.90 19.74 14.68
N VAL A 196 11.29 20.79 15.25
CA VAL A 196 10.77 21.94 14.50
C VAL A 196 11.22 23.25 15.11
N GLU A 197 11.50 24.22 14.24
CA GLU A 197 11.86 25.59 14.62
C GLU A 197 11.39 26.57 13.56
N ARG A 198 11.28 27.85 13.91
CA ARG A 198 11.09 28.88 12.91
C ARG A 198 12.36 29.06 12.10
N THR A 199 12.23 29.21 10.79
CA THR A 199 13.38 29.38 9.89
C THR A 199 14.18 30.67 10.18
N ASP A 200 13.54 31.68 10.76
CA ASP A 200 14.18 32.95 11.15
C ASP A 200 14.88 32.91 12.52
N ASN A 201 14.82 31.77 13.24
CA ASN A 201 15.40 31.55 14.57
C ASN A 201 14.89 32.53 15.65
N GLU A 202 13.74 33.16 15.43
CA GLU A 202 13.05 33.91 16.47
C GLU A 202 12.33 32.96 17.44
N ALA A 203 11.98 33.47 18.62
CA ALA A 203 11.39 32.65 19.67
C ALA A 203 10.03 32.08 19.25
N CYS A 204 9.68 30.91 19.77
CA CYS A 204 8.43 30.22 19.50
C CYS A 204 7.97 29.40 20.71
N ALA A 205 6.66 29.31 20.90
CA ALA A 205 6.05 28.44 21.90
C ALA A 205 5.76 27.04 21.30
N TYR A 206 5.98 25.96 22.05
CA TYR A 206 5.85 24.60 21.55
C TYR A 206 4.88 23.75 22.37
N GLY A 207 3.83 23.25 21.71
CA GLY A 207 2.76 22.47 22.32
C GLY A 207 1.53 23.32 22.64
N PRO A 208 0.35 22.68 22.80
CA PRO A 208 -0.92 23.41 22.93
C PRO A 208 -1.01 24.19 24.24
N ASP A 209 -0.36 23.69 25.30
CA ASP A 209 -0.41 24.26 26.65
C ASP A 209 0.78 25.19 26.95
N SER A 210 1.62 25.49 25.95
CA SER A 210 2.80 26.36 26.13
C SER A 210 2.38 27.80 26.40
N THR A 211 2.99 28.41 27.42
CA THR A 211 2.71 29.78 27.86
C THR A 211 3.88 30.74 27.62
N GLU A 212 4.99 30.25 27.05
CA GLU A 212 6.19 31.06 26.78
C GLU A 212 6.80 30.73 25.41
N GLU A 213 7.43 31.74 24.80
CA GLU A 213 8.26 31.58 23.60
C GLU A 213 9.72 31.38 23.98
N VAL A 214 10.36 30.37 23.40
CA VAL A 214 11.77 30.04 23.63
C VAL A 214 12.53 30.01 22.30
N LYS A 215 13.86 30.20 22.36
CA LYS A 215 14.74 30.13 21.18
C LYS A 215 15.20 28.71 20.82
N GLU A 216 14.85 27.74 21.64
CA GLU A 216 15.21 26.33 21.42
C GLU A 216 14.21 25.68 20.47
N ALA A 217 14.66 24.69 19.69
CA ALA A 217 13.76 23.95 18.81
C ALA A 217 12.82 23.02 19.60
N GLY A 218 11.57 22.91 19.15
CA GLY A 218 10.58 22.01 19.74
C GLY A 218 10.75 20.58 19.26
N ILE A 219 10.54 19.62 20.15
CA ILE A 219 10.61 18.18 19.86
C ILE A 219 9.21 17.57 20.06
N PHE A 220 8.73 16.86 19.04
CA PHE A 220 7.42 16.22 19.03
C PHE A 220 7.51 14.73 18.70
N LEU A 221 6.44 14.00 19.04
CA LEU A 221 6.27 12.56 18.79
C LEU A 221 7.28 11.64 19.53
N ASN A 222 7.97 12.17 20.53
CA ASN A 222 8.97 11.44 21.33
C ASN A 222 8.35 10.51 22.41
N SER A 223 7.05 10.61 22.66
CA SER A 223 6.33 9.82 23.66
C SER A 223 4.91 9.47 23.23
N ASP A 224 4.34 8.40 23.79
CA ASP A 224 2.97 7.99 23.48
C ASP A 224 1.94 9.06 23.89
N ALA A 225 2.22 9.82 24.94
CA ALA A 225 1.38 10.94 25.41
C ALA A 225 1.35 12.11 24.40
N GLN A 226 2.34 12.21 23.52
CA GLN A 226 2.43 13.23 22.47
C GLN A 226 2.09 12.69 21.07
N GLY A 227 1.52 11.48 20.97
CA GLY A 227 1.21 10.88 19.67
C GLY A 227 2.44 10.32 18.98
N ARG A 228 3.13 9.36 19.61
CA ARG A 228 4.29 8.67 19.03
C ARG A 228 3.99 8.16 17.62
N PHE A 229 4.97 8.29 16.73
CA PHE A 229 4.90 7.77 15.36
C PHE A 229 5.83 6.58 15.16
N ARG A 230 5.33 5.54 14.48
CA ARG A 230 6.07 4.31 14.20
C ARG A 230 6.09 3.95 12.72
N VAL A 231 7.20 3.35 12.32
CA VAL A 231 7.41 2.81 10.97
C VAL A 231 7.74 1.33 11.08
N GLY A 232 6.95 0.50 10.41
CA GLY A 232 7.15 -0.95 10.30
C GLY A 232 7.76 -1.37 8.97
N ASN A 233 8.39 -2.55 8.95
CA ASN A 233 8.89 -3.16 7.72
C ASN A 233 7.82 -4.04 7.06
N ARG A 234 7.29 -3.59 5.91
CA ARG A 234 6.43 -4.39 5.04
C ARG A 234 6.80 -4.11 3.57
N ASN A 235 6.63 -5.10 2.70
CA ASN A 235 6.52 -4.80 1.27
C ASN A 235 5.13 -4.16 1.07
N PHE A 236 5.00 -3.25 0.11
CA PHE A 236 3.68 -2.72 -0.20
C PHE A 236 3.46 -2.49 -1.68
N TYR A 237 2.18 -2.50 -2.03
CA TYR A 237 1.64 -2.18 -3.34
C TYR A 237 0.62 -1.05 -3.19
N GLU A 238 0.73 -0.05 -4.06
CA GLU A 238 -0.27 0.98 -4.24
C GLU A 238 -0.97 0.73 -5.58
N ILE A 239 -2.27 0.50 -5.54
CA ILE A 239 -3.11 0.12 -6.68
C ILE A 239 -4.03 1.29 -6.95
N TYR A 240 -3.90 1.92 -8.11
CA TYR A 240 -4.59 3.17 -8.38
C TYR A 240 -5.82 2.92 -9.22
N ALA A 241 -6.94 3.46 -8.77
CA ALA A 241 -8.23 3.27 -9.41
C ALA A 241 -8.16 3.67 -10.89
N ARG A 242 -8.86 2.91 -11.71
CA ARG A 242 -9.22 3.28 -13.07
C ARG A 242 -10.70 3.02 -13.20
N VAL A 243 -11.49 4.07 -13.27
CA VAL A 243 -12.94 4.01 -13.18
C VAL A 243 -13.54 4.33 -14.54
N GLN A 244 -14.37 3.43 -15.06
CA GLN A 244 -15.19 3.76 -16.23
C GLN A 244 -16.49 4.48 -15.81
N SER A 245 -16.82 5.56 -16.52
CA SER A 245 -18.12 6.24 -16.51
C SER A 245 -18.59 6.42 -17.97
N GLY A 246 -19.69 5.76 -18.35
CA GLY A 246 -20.12 5.69 -19.75
C GLY A 246 -19.06 5.02 -20.63
N THR A 247 -18.59 5.70 -21.69
CA THR A 247 -17.51 5.22 -22.58
C THR A 247 -16.13 5.76 -22.21
N THR A 248 -16.02 6.56 -21.14
CA THR A 248 -14.78 7.24 -20.74
C THR A 248 -14.15 6.55 -19.54
N PHE A 249 -12.84 6.34 -19.59
CA PHE A 249 -12.06 5.91 -18.44
C PHE A 249 -11.44 7.12 -17.74
N THR A 250 -11.59 7.15 -16.43
CA THR A 250 -10.98 8.10 -15.53
C THR A 250 -9.95 7.37 -14.69
N ASP A 251 -8.67 7.70 -14.86
CA ASP A 251 -7.62 7.19 -13.99
C ASP A 251 -7.58 7.97 -12.68
N GLY A 252 -7.21 7.34 -11.57
CA GLY A 252 -6.94 8.02 -10.31
C GLY A 252 -5.75 8.96 -10.49
N THR A 253 -6.01 10.25 -10.30
CA THR A 253 -5.13 11.31 -10.79
C THR A 253 -4.10 11.79 -9.77
N TYR A 254 -4.27 11.46 -8.49
CA TYR A 254 -3.57 12.18 -7.40
C TYR A 254 -2.19 11.64 -7.00
N ASN A 255 -1.73 10.54 -7.60
CA ASN A 255 -0.42 9.92 -7.30
C ASN A 255 0.38 9.66 -8.58
N PHE A 256 1.57 10.27 -8.72
CA PHE A 256 2.38 10.17 -9.94
C PHE A 256 2.81 8.73 -10.23
N LEU A 257 2.55 8.25 -11.44
CA LEU A 257 3.09 7.01 -11.96
C LEU A 257 3.66 7.25 -13.35
N PRO A 258 4.85 6.72 -13.66
CA PRO A 258 5.44 6.87 -14.98
C PRO A 258 4.57 6.17 -16.03
N MET A 259 4.71 6.61 -17.28
CA MET A 259 4.10 5.95 -18.42
C MET A 259 4.83 4.64 -18.75
N ASN A 260 4.10 3.65 -19.26
CA ASN A 260 4.62 2.52 -20.01
C ASN A 260 4.15 2.67 -21.46
N GLY A 261 5.01 3.22 -22.33
CA GLY A 261 4.58 3.65 -23.66
C GLY A 261 3.54 4.78 -23.56
N THR A 262 2.31 4.52 -24.00
CA THR A 262 1.20 5.50 -23.98
C THR A 262 0.22 5.31 -22.80
N THR A 263 0.37 4.24 -22.01
CA THR A 263 -0.52 3.95 -20.87
C THR A 263 0.16 4.30 -19.55
N ARG A 264 -0.60 4.89 -18.62
CA ARG A 264 -0.12 5.12 -17.26
C ARG A 264 0.01 3.77 -16.55
N ARG A 265 1.11 3.56 -15.82
CA ARG A 265 1.18 2.42 -14.89
C ARG A 265 0.07 2.57 -13.84
N LYS A 266 -0.50 1.46 -13.38
CA LYS A 266 -1.66 1.44 -12.44
C LYS A 266 -1.31 0.87 -11.07
N ILE A 267 -0.07 0.43 -10.92
CA ILE A 267 0.46 -0.17 -9.70
C ILE A 267 1.84 0.42 -9.47
N SER A 268 2.13 0.82 -8.25
CA SER A 268 3.50 0.99 -7.76
C SER A 268 3.79 0.00 -6.64
N LYS A 269 5.07 -0.34 -6.48
CA LYS A 269 5.50 -1.20 -5.40
C LYS A 269 6.82 -0.76 -4.80
N LEU A 270 6.97 -1.10 -3.53
CA LEU A 270 8.24 -1.05 -2.85
C LEU A 270 8.43 -2.33 -2.03
N GLU A 271 9.51 -3.03 -2.32
CA GLU A 271 9.81 -4.33 -1.76
C GLU A 271 11.19 -4.34 -1.12
N ASN A 272 11.40 -5.20 -0.13
CA ASN A 272 12.71 -5.55 0.41
C ASN A 272 12.78 -7.06 0.72
N PRO A 273 13.99 -7.64 0.77
CA PRO A 273 14.17 -9.06 1.05
C PRO A 273 13.84 -9.44 2.50
N SER A 274 13.90 -8.49 3.44
CA SER A 274 13.77 -8.73 4.88
C SER A 274 12.33 -8.79 5.37
N SER A 275 11.36 -8.36 4.55
CA SER A 275 9.94 -8.42 4.89
C SER A 275 9.33 -9.78 4.53
N THR A 276 8.57 -10.35 5.47
CA THR A 276 7.73 -11.55 5.29
C THR A 276 6.25 -11.20 5.07
N GLN A 277 5.92 -9.92 4.96
CA GLN A 277 4.55 -9.44 4.74
C GLN A 277 4.48 -8.52 3.52
N VAL A 278 3.33 -8.54 2.85
CA VAL A 278 2.98 -7.63 1.76
C VAL A 278 1.65 -6.99 2.08
N THR A 279 1.60 -5.66 2.07
CA THR A 279 0.36 -4.89 2.27
C THR A 279 -0.10 -4.25 0.97
N TYR A 280 -1.40 -4.33 0.70
CA TYR A 280 -2.01 -3.78 -0.51
C TYR A 280 -2.89 -2.60 -0.13
N TYR A 281 -2.65 -1.47 -0.77
CA TYR A 281 -3.46 -0.25 -0.66
C TYR A 281 -4.08 0.04 -2.01
N HIS A 282 -5.38 0.33 -2.03
CA HIS A 282 -6.07 0.85 -3.19
C HIS A 282 -6.25 2.36 -3.03
N TYR A 283 -5.90 3.14 -4.04
CA TYR A 283 -6.15 4.58 -4.08
C TYR A 283 -7.35 4.84 -4.98
N ASP A 284 -8.38 5.48 -4.46
CA ASP A 284 -9.54 5.86 -5.26
C ASP A 284 -9.22 6.96 -6.29
N ILE A 285 -10.23 7.37 -7.05
CA ILE A 285 -10.06 8.40 -8.08
C ILE A 285 -9.65 9.77 -7.51
N TYR A 286 -9.93 10.03 -6.23
CA TYR A 286 -9.56 11.26 -5.52
C TYR A 286 -8.22 11.15 -4.77
N GLY A 287 -7.56 10.00 -4.88
CA GLY A 287 -6.30 9.73 -4.18
C GLY A 287 -6.47 9.34 -2.71
N ASN A 288 -7.67 8.97 -2.27
CA ASN A 288 -7.87 8.42 -0.94
C ASN A 288 -7.33 7.01 -0.88
N GLU A 289 -6.51 6.79 0.13
CA GLU A 289 -6.01 5.47 0.44
C GLU A 289 -7.09 4.61 1.12
N VAL A 290 -7.24 3.39 0.63
CA VAL A 290 -8.06 2.34 1.21
C VAL A 290 -7.18 1.11 1.43
N PHE A 291 -7.11 0.63 2.67
CA PHE A 291 -6.47 -0.63 2.97
C PHE A 291 -7.25 -1.80 2.36
N ILE A 292 -6.55 -2.73 1.72
CA ILE A 292 -7.15 -3.94 1.13
C ILE A 292 -6.86 -5.16 1.99
N ALA A 293 -5.58 -5.49 2.17
CA ALA A 293 -5.15 -6.65 2.94
C ALA A 293 -3.65 -6.57 3.26
N THR A 294 -3.25 -7.26 4.33
CA THR A 294 -1.85 -7.67 4.54
C THR A 294 -1.78 -9.19 4.42
N CYS A 295 -0.89 -9.68 3.56
CA CYS A 295 -0.70 -11.10 3.30
C CYS A 295 0.67 -11.56 3.76
N ASN A 296 0.74 -12.77 4.30
CA ASN A 296 2.02 -13.43 4.54
C ASN A 296 2.66 -13.81 3.21
N LYS A 297 3.94 -13.45 3.06
CA LYS A 297 4.79 -13.75 1.91
C LYS A 297 5.72 -14.90 2.26
N THR A 298 5.77 -15.89 1.38
CA THR A 298 6.68 -17.02 1.45
C THR A 298 7.57 -17.04 0.21
N SER A 299 8.77 -17.58 0.34
CA SER A 299 9.66 -17.83 -0.79
C SER A 299 9.74 -19.34 -0.99
N VAL A 300 9.34 -19.82 -2.15
CA VAL A 300 9.29 -21.25 -2.47
C VAL A 300 9.99 -21.53 -3.79
N MET A 301 10.48 -22.75 -3.98
CA MET A 301 11.08 -23.16 -5.25
C MET A 301 10.03 -23.04 -6.36
N GLY A 302 10.32 -22.19 -7.36
CA GLY A 302 9.45 -22.00 -8.50
C GLY A 302 9.34 -23.27 -9.35
N ARG A 303 8.27 -23.33 -10.14
CA ARG A 303 7.90 -24.47 -10.97
C ARG A 303 7.76 -24.04 -12.42
N ASN A 304 8.23 -24.88 -13.33
CA ASN A 304 7.90 -24.75 -14.74
C ASN A 304 6.46 -25.25 -14.99
N ASN A 305 5.91 -24.93 -16.16
CA ASN A 305 4.62 -25.44 -16.59
C ASN A 305 4.54 -26.96 -16.49
N GLY A 306 3.38 -27.43 -16.07
CA GLY A 306 3.09 -28.82 -15.82
C GLY A 306 3.20 -29.65 -17.09
N GLN A 307 3.87 -30.80 -16.98
CA GLN A 307 3.90 -31.83 -18.00
C GLN A 307 2.95 -32.95 -17.60
N GLN A 308 1.98 -33.26 -18.47
CA GLN A 308 1.10 -34.39 -18.24
C GLN A 308 1.83 -35.72 -18.48
N LEU A 309 1.67 -36.66 -17.54
CA LEU A 309 2.28 -38.00 -17.58
C LEU A 309 1.22 -39.09 -17.70
N GLY A 310 1.63 -40.26 -18.22
CA GLY A 310 0.77 -41.46 -18.25
C GLY A 310 0.84 -42.29 -16.97
N ALA A 311 1.91 -42.15 -16.19
CA ALA A 311 2.10 -42.85 -14.91
C ALA A 311 3.07 -42.06 -14.01
N VAL A 312 3.01 -42.30 -12.71
CA VAL A 312 3.99 -41.77 -11.76
C VAL A 312 5.35 -42.45 -11.99
N PRO A 313 6.44 -41.70 -12.20
CA PRO A 313 7.78 -42.25 -12.36
C PRO A 313 8.26 -42.99 -11.10
N ARG A 314 9.16 -43.97 -11.26
CA ARG A 314 9.87 -44.58 -10.12
C ARG A 314 10.89 -43.61 -9.54
N GLY A 315 11.25 -43.78 -8.26
CA GLY A 315 12.34 -43.03 -7.62
C GLY A 315 11.91 -41.75 -6.91
N ALA A 316 10.64 -41.62 -6.52
CA ALA A 316 10.23 -40.56 -5.62
C ALA A 316 11.00 -40.69 -4.30
N LEU A 317 11.56 -39.57 -3.82
CA LEU A 317 12.29 -39.49 -2.56
C LEU A 317 11.34 -39.66 -1.38
N ARG A 318 10.13 -39.12 -1.50
CA ARG A 318 9.02 -39.31 -0.57
C ARG A 318 7.69 -39.04 -1.25
N THR A 319 6.61 -39.42 -0.58
CA THR A 319 5.24 -39.12 -0.96
C THR A 319 4.55 -38.46 0.21
N GLU A 320 3.78 -37.42 -0.07
CA GLU A 320 3.02 -36.66 0.92
C GLU A 320 1.63 -36.32 0.38
N ASN A 321 0.70 -35.98 1.28
CA ASN A 321 -0.59 -35.45 0.86
C ASN A 321 -0.35 -34.15 0.07
N ALA A 322 -1.01 -34.01 -1.07
CA ALA A 322 -1.04 -32.71 -1.74
C ALA A 322 -1.68 -31.67 -0.78
N PRO A 323 -1.34 -30.38 -0.91
CA PRO A 323 -2.05 -29.34 -0.18
C PRO A 323 -3.54 -29.55 -0.31
N ALA A 324 -4.24 -29.63 0.83
CA ALA A 324 -5.66 -29.98 0.85
C ALA A 324 -6.44 -29.09 -0.12
N GLY A 325 -7.38 -29.66 -0.89
CA GLY A 325 -8.42 -29.02 -1.73
C GLY A 325 -8.13 -28.83 -3.23
N GLY A 326 -9.21 -28.62 -3.99
CA GLY A 326 -9.21 -28.89 -5.42
C GLY A 326 -9.26 -30.41 -5.70
N ALA A 327 -8.79 -30.82 -6.87
CA ALA A 327 -8.75 -32.22 -7.27
C ALA A 327 -7.43 -32.93 -6.91
N ALA A 328 -6.45 -32.22 -6.33
CA ALA A 328 -5.14 -32.75 -5.97
C ALA A 328 -5.25 -33.61 -4.70
N GLU A 329 -4.57 -34.76 -4.67
CA GLU A 329 -4.63 -35.69 -3.54
C GLU A 329 -3.23 -36.07 -3.03
N THR A 330 -2.28 -36.32 -3.92
CA THR A 330 -0.95 -36.83 -3.53
C THR A 330 0.16 -36.15 -4.32
N ASN A 331 1.19 -35.72 -3.60
CA ASN A 331 2.43 -35.21 -4.17
C ASN A 331 3.54 -36.27 -4.01
N HIS A 332 4.14 -36.66 -5.14
CA HIS A 332 5.36 -37.48 -5.18
C HIS A 332 6.55 -36.55 -5.40
N ILE A 333 7.44 -36.50 -4.40
CA ILE A 333 8.54 -35.54 -4.38
C ILE A 333 9.79 -36.20 -4.96
N PHE A 334 10.35 -35.59 -6.00
CA PHE A 334 11.62 -35.94 -6.62
C PHE A 334 12.65 -34.86 -6.31
N ALA A 335 13.92 -35.11 -6.66
CA ALA A 335 15.00 -34.15 -6.43
C ALA A 335 14.77 -32.80 -7.12
N ASP A 336 14.18 -32.83 -8.32
CA ASP A 336 14.01 -31.68 -9.21
C ASP A 336 12.55 -31.39 -9.57
N SER A 337 11.59 -32.12 -9.01
CA SER A 337 10.20 -32.04 -9.46
C SER A 337 9.20 -32.52 -8.41
N ILE A 338 7.96 -32.06 -8.56
CA ILE A 338 6.79 -32.61 -7.87
C ILE A 338 5.90 -33.25 -8.92
N VAL A 339 5.51 -34.50 -8.71
CA VAL A 339 4.46 -35.15 -9.52
C VAL A 339 3.20 -35.24 -8.67
N THR A 340 2.14 -34.57 -9.10
CA THR A 340 0.86 -34.53 -8.40
C THR A 340 -0.14 -35.47 -9.09
N THR A 341 -0.81 -36.28 -8.28
CA THR A 341 -1.96 -37.10 -8.69
C THR A 341 -3.20 -36.67 -7.93
N GLY A 342 -4.37 -37.01 -8.49
CA GLY A 342 -5.64 -36.65 -7.90
C GLY A 342 -6.82 -37.19 -8.69
N ASN A 343 -8.02 -36.74 -8.34
CA ASN A 343 -9.28 -37.24 -8.89
C ASN A 343 -9.77 -36.50 -10.14
N HIS A 344 -8.96 -35.60 -10.71
CA HIS A 344 -9.31 -34.94 -11.96
C HIS A 344 -9.14 -35.89 -13.15
N ARG A 345 -10.18 -36.08 -13.96
CA ARG A 345 -10.08 -36.85 -15.21
C ARG A 345 -9.76 -35.94 -16.38
N ASN A 346 -8.92 -36.40 -17.29
CA ASN A 346 -8.74 -35.71 -18.57
C ASN A 346 -10.05 -35.74 -19.36
N ASP A 347 -10.30 -34.69 -20.13
CA ASP A 347 -11.36 -34.69 -21.13
C ASP A 347 -11.23 -35.94 -22.00
N ARG A 348 -12.36 -36.55 -22.37
CA ARG A 348 -12.42 -37.64 -23.34
C ARG A 348 -11.80 -37.26 -24.69
N THR A 349 -11.75 -35.96 -25.01
CA THR A 349 -11.13 -35.44 -26.23
C THR A 349 -9.66 -35.04 -26.06
N ALA A 350 -9.08 -35.17 -24.87
CA ALA A 350 -7.68 -34.83 -24.61
C ALA A 350 -6.73 -35.72 -25.43
N ARG A 351 -5.72 -35.10 -26.07
CA ARG A 351 -4.75 -35.80 -26.92
C ARG A 351 -3.83 -36.74 -26.12
N ALA A 352 -3.43 -36.31 -24.93
CA ALA A 352 -2.62 -37.09 -24.01
C ALA A 352 -3.56 -37.72 -22.96
N PHE A 353 -3.74 -39.04 -23.02
CA PHE A 353 -4.45 -39.84 -22.00
C PHE A 353 -5.95 -39.51 -21.78
N PRO A 354 -6.82 -39.64 -22.81
CA PRO A 354 -8.25 -39.32 -22.71
C PRO A 354 -8.97 -40.15 -21.63
N GLY A 355 -9.76 -39.49 -20.77
CA GLY A 355 -10.58 -40.13 -19.73
C GLY A 355 -9.83 -40.73 -18.52
N ALA A 356 -8.50 -40.79 -18.57
CA ALA A 356 -7.65 -41.22 -17.46
C ALA A 356 -7.59 -40.16 -16.35
N LEU A 357 -7.22 -40.58 -15.13
CA LEU A 357 -6.86 -39.63 -14.07
C LEU A 357 -5.63 -38.83 -14.50
N ARG A 358 -5.67 -37.52 -14.28
CA ARG A 358 -4.59 -36.62 -14.65
C ARG A 358 -3.43 -36.78 -13.67
N ILE A 359 -2.24 -36.96 -14.21
CA ILE A 359 -0.96 -36.98 -13.50
C ILE A 359 -0.13 -35.84 -14.07
N VAL A 360 0.32 -34.93 -13.23
CA VAL A 360 1.07 -33.74 -13.68
C VAL A 360 2.41 -33.67 -12.98
N ARG A 361 3.48 -33.47 -13.74
CA ARG A 361 4.81 -33.17 -13.24
C ARG A 361 5.09 -31.67 -13.35
N TYR A 362 5.54 -31.07 -12.26
CA TYR A 362 6.06 -29.71 -12.18
C TYR A 362 7.57 -29.78 -11.87
N THR A 363 8.41 -29.50 -12.86
CA THR A 363 9.87 -29.42 -12.64
C THR A 363 10.23 -28.10 -11.97
N ALA A 364 11.29 -28.09 -11.17
CA ALA A 364 11.81 -26.88 -10.56
C ALA A 364 12.30 -25.89 -11.63
N SER A 365 12.00 -24.61 -11.46
CA SER A 365 12.54 -23.54 -12.31
C SER A 365 14.02 -23.25 -12.02
N GLY A 366 14.52 -23.70 -10.86
CA GLY A 366 15.87 -23.41 -10.37
C GLY A 366 15.97 -22.10 -9.59
N THR A 367 14.88 -21.35 -9.46
CA THR A 367 14.82 -20.09 -8.72
C THR A 367 13.64 -20.08 -7.76
N ASN A 368 13.79 -19.43 -6.61
CA ASN A 368 12.65 -19.22 -5.73
C ASN A 368 11.77 -18.08 -6.23
N VAL A 369 10.46 -18.22 -6.04
CA VAL A 369 9.44 -17.20 -6.36
C VAL A 369 8.72 -16.77 -5.07
N PRO A 370 8.32 -15.49 -4.98
CA PRO A 370 7.49 -15.03 -3.87
C PRO A 370 6.03 -15.44 -4.08
N LEU A 371 5.40 -15.99 -3.05
CA LEU A 371 3.97 -16.25 -3.02
C LEU A 371 3.33 -15.59 -1.81
N VAL A 372 2.17 -14.96 -2.02
CA VAL A 372 1.27 -14.54 -0.94
C VAL A 372 0.09 -15.47 -0.84
N ARG A 373 -0.31 -15.80 0.39
CA ARG A 373 -1.62 -16.40 0.63
C ARG A 373 -2.69 -15.32 0.58
N MET A 374 -3.58 -15.40 -0.40
CA MET A 374 -4.68 -14.47 -0.55
C MET A 374 -5.69 -14.62 0.61
N PRO A 375 -6.40 -13.53 0.99
CA PRO A 375 -7.59 -13.63 1.83
C PRO A 375 -8.61 -14.62 1.26
N ASP A 376 -9.29 -15.38 2.12
CA ASP A 376 -10.28 -16.37 1.67
C ASP A 376 -11.51 -15.69 1.02
N THR A 377 -11.80 -14.47 1.45
CA THR A 377 -12.74 -13.55 0.82
C THR A 377 -12.19 -12.13 0.92
N LEU A 378 -12.64 -11.27 0.01
CA LEU A 378 -12.45 -9.83 0.08
C LEU A 378 -13.82 -9.18 -0.12
N ASN A 379 -14.10 -8.12 0.64
CA ASN A 379 -15.30 -7.30 0.49
C ASN A 379 -15.03 -5.90 1.04
N VAL A 380 -14.46 -5.03 0.20
CA VAL A 380 -14.07 -3.67 0.58
C VAL A 380 -14.88 -2.66 -0.23
N ALA A 381 -15.59 -1.77 0.46
CA ALA A 381 -16.35 -0.69 -0.18
C ALA A 381 -15.44 0.51 -0.47
N VAL A 382 -15.53 1.06 -1.69
CA VAL A 382 -14.76 2.22 -2.14
C VAL A 382 -15.68 3.11 -2.98
N ASN A 383 -16.04 4.30 -2.49
CA ASN A 383 -16.89 5.29 -3.20
C ASN A 383 -18.15 4.69 -3.86
N GLY A 384 -18.90 3.87 -3.11
CA GLY A 384 -20.12 3.23 -3.61
C GLY A 384 -19.89 2.03 -4.54
N ARG A 385 -18.63 1.65 -4.78
CA ARG A 385 -18.22 0.42 -5.47
C ARG A 385 -17.71 -0.60 -4.47
N VAL A 386 -17.55 -1.84 -4.91
CA VAL A 386 -17.00 -2.92 -4.11
C VAL A 386 -15.80 -3.55 -4.81
N ILE A 387 -14.76 -3.83 -4.04
CA ILE A 387 -13.67 -4.73 -4.41
C ILE A 387 -13.94 -6.03 -3.68
N ALA A 388 -14.49 -7.03 -4.38
CA ALA A 388 -14.91 -8.27 -3.76
C ALA A 388 -14.58 -9.51 -4.57
N TYR A 389 -14.16 -10.55 -3.86
CA TYR A 389 -14.12 -11.90 -4.38
C TYR A 389 -14.31 -12.93 -3.26
N GLY A 390 -14.63 -14.16 -3.64
CA GLY A 390 -14.50 -15.33 -2.78
C GLY A 390 -13.82 -16.47 -3.53
N PHE A 391 -13.48 -17.53 -2.80
CA PHE A 391 -13.06 -18.79 -3.39
C PHE A 391 -14.16 -19.84 -3.31
N SER A 392 -14.20 -20.74 -4.29
CA SER A 392 -15.05 -21.94 -4.24
C SER A 392 -14.24 -23.18 -4.56
N ASN A 393 -14.40 -24.21 -3.69
CA ASN A 393 -13.89 -25.57 -3.90
C ASN A 393 -12.41 -25.67 -4.32
N THR A 394 -11.60 -24.69 -3.91
CA THR A 394 -10.19 -24.59 -4.28
C THR A 394 -9.35 -24.17 -3.10
N GLN A 395 -8.13 -24.67 -3.10
CA GLN A 395 -7.08 -24.32 -2.14
C GLN A 395 -5.82 -23.81 -2.85
N ARG A 396 -5.95 -23.60 -4.17
CA ARG A 396 -5.01 -22.82 -4.96
C ARG A 396 -5.17 -21.33 -4.64
N ARG A 397 -4.91 -20.94 -3.39
CA ARG A 397 -5.13 -19.59 -2.83
C ARG A 397 -3.84 -18.79 -2.70
N PHE A 398 -2.78 -19.25 -3.37
CA PHE A 398 -1.48 -18.60 -3.39
C PHE A 398 -1.26 -17.95 -4.74
N CYS A 399 -0.75 -16.74 -4.71
CA CYS A 399 -0.59 -15.91 -5.89
C CYS A 399 0.75 -15.18 -5.83
N ASN A 400 1.32 -14.87 -6.98
CA ASN A 400 2.40 -13.90 -7.06
C ASN A 400 1.88 -12.55 -6.51
N PRO A 401 2.61 -11.86 -5.62
CA PRO A 401 2.21 -10.55 -5.09
C PRO A 401 1.83 -9.52 -6.17
N ASP A 402 2.59 -9.50 -7.27
CA ASP A 402 2.34 -8.62 -8.42
C ASP A 402 0.98 -8.93 -9.07
N CYS A 403 0.70 -10.23 -9.30
CA CYS A 403 -0.56 -10.70 -9.87
C CYS A 403 -1.75 -10.42 -8.95
N PHE A 404 -1.60 -10.57 -7.63
CA PHE A 404 -2.67 -10.25 -6.68
C PHE A 404 -2.99 -8.74 -6.66
N ALA A 405 -1.99 -7.87 -6.71
CA ALA A 405 -2.20 -6.43 -6.82
C ALA A 405 -3.01 -6.07 -8.08
N ALA A 406 -2.67 -6.70 -9.22
CA ALA A 406 -3.41 -6.51 -10.47
C ALA A 406 -4.85 -7.02 -10.38
N PHE A 407 -5.06 -8.18 -9.75
CA PHE A 407 -6.41 -8.72 -9.56
C PHE A 407 -7.29 -7.81 -8.70
N VAL A 408 -6.75 -7.21 -7.65
CA VAL A 408 -7.46 -6.18 -6.86
C VAL A 408 -7.86 -4.99 -7.73
N GLY A 409 -6.98 -4.55 -8.63
CA GLY A 409 -7.27 -3.51 -9.62
C GLY A 409 -8.38 -3.88 -10.61
N VAL A 410 -8.36 -5.12 -11.12
CA VAL A 410 -9.41 -5.69 -11.99
C VAL A 410 -10.78 -5.61 -11.31
N LEU A 411 -10.86 -6.00 -10.04
CA LEU A 411 -12.10 -5.98 -9.27
C LEU A 411 -12.61 -4.55 -9.05
N SER A 412 -11.71 -3.58 -8.84
CA SER A 412 -12.10 -2.19 -8.55
C SER A 412 -12.57 -1.42 -9.78
N GLN A 413 -12.05 -1.73 -10.97
CA GLN A 413 -12.29 -0.95 -12.20
C GLN A 413 -13.76 -0.79 -12.56
N TYR A 414 -14.55 -1.84 -12.36
CA TYR A 414 -16.00 -1.87 -12.61
C TYR A 414 -16.83 -2.08 -11.34
N GLY A 415 -16.19 -2.23 -10.17
CA GLY A 415 -16.90 -2.52 -8.92
C GLY A 415 -17.66 -3.85 -8.96
N LEU A 416 -17.01 -4.90 -9.46
CA LEU A 416 -17.68 -6.16 -9.78
C LEU A 416 -18.00 -6.94 -8.49
N ALA A 417 -19.28 -7.17 -8.25
CA ALA A 417 -19.75 -8.05 -7.19
C ALA A 417 -19.88 -9.50 -7.69
N GLY A 418 -19.69 -10.46 -6.80
CA GLY A 418 -19.94 -11.88 -7.07
C GLY A 418 -18.84 -12.60 -7.87
N VAL A 419 -17.65 -12.00 -8.00
CA VAL A 419 -16.48 -12.68 -8.59
C VAL A 419 -16.07 -13.82 -7.67
N ASN A 420 -15.99 -15.02 -8.24
CA ASN A 420 -15.61 -16.23 -7.51
C ASN A 420 -14.39 -16.83 -8.20
N SER A 421 -13.24 -16.81 -7.50
CA SER A 421 -12.03 -17.41 -8.03
C SER A 421 -12.03 -18.91 -7.83
N THR A 422 -11.68 -19.65 -8.89
CA THR A 422 -11.46 -21.10 -8.85
C THR A 422 -10.00 -21.44 -8.57
N GLY A 423 -9.16 -20.42 -8.36
CA GLY A 423 -7.82 -20.50 -7.80
C GLY A 423 -6.70 -20.08 -8.76
N MET A 424 -5.49 -20.10 -8.22
CA MET A 424 -4.24 -19.73 -8.86
C MET A 424 -3.26 -20.91 -8.73
N CYS A 425 -2.37 -20.88 -7.72
CA CYS A 425 -1.47 -21.98 -7.36
C CYS A 425 -1.58 -22.39 -5.89
N PHE A 426 -1.03 -23.54 -5.56
CA PHE A 426 -0.84 -24.02 -4.19
C PHE A 426 0.40 -23.36 -3.54
N GLY A 427 0.53 -23.52 -2.23
CA GLY A 427 1.65 -22.93 -1.46
C GLY A 427 3.03 -23.47 -1.84
N ASP A 428 3.13 -24.56 -2.59
CA ASP A 428 4.37 -25.14 -3.13
C ASP A 428 4.64 -24.73 -4.59
N ALA A 429 3.93 -23.72 -5.08
CA ALA A 429 3.93 -23.20 -6.46
C ALA A 429 3.42 -24.18 -7.53
N THR A 430 2.86 -25.34 -7.16
CA THR A 430 2.19 -26.23 -8.12
C THR A 430 0.76 -25.77 -8.39
N SER A 431 0.12 -26.29 -9.44
CA SER A 431 -1.20 -25.80 -9.88
C SER A 431 -2.19 -26.89 -10.27
N TYR A 432 -2.04 -28.11 -9.75
CA TYR A 432 -2.89 -29.24 -10.16
C TYR A 432 -4.38 -28.90 -10.05
N PRO A 433 -5.23 -29.26 -11.04
CA PRO A 433 -4.92 -30.04 -12.24
C PRO A 433 -4.40 -29.22 -13.42
N SER A 434 -4.26 -27.90 -13.28
CA SER A 434 -3.79 -27.00 -14.35
C SER A 434 -2.32 -27.23 -14.69
N LEU A 435 -1.98 -27.11 -15.97
CA LEU A 435 -0.59 -27.17 -16.44
C LEU A 435 0.07 -25.78 -16.48
N ALA A 436 -0.68 -24.69 -16.44
CA ALA A 436 -0.21 -23.37 -16.83
C ALA A 436 -0.21 -22.33 -15.71
N HIS A 437 -0.57 -22.70 -14.46
CA HIS A 437 -0.61 -21.76 -13.33
C HIS A 437 0.47 -21.96 -12.26
N PRO A 438 1.64 -22.59 -12.52
CA PRO A 438 2.65 -22.61 -11.48
C PRO A 438 3.04 -21.18 -11.10
N ASN A 439 3.53 -20.99 -9.87
CA ASN A 439 4.03 -19.71 -9.35
C ASN A 439 2.96 -18.61 -9.16
N GLY A 440 1.68 -18.88 -9.45
CA GLY A 440 0.60 -17.97 -9.11
C GLY A 440 0.55 -16.71 -9.98
N ASP A 441 1.01 -16.80 -11.24
CA ASP A 441 1.01 -15.69 -12.21
C ASP A 441 -0.31 -15.60 -13.02
N SER A 442 -1.38 -16.18 -12.48
CA SER A 442 -2.67 -16.28 -13.15
C SER A 442 -3.83 -16.36 -12.16
N VAL A 443 -5.02 -15.95 -12.61
CA VAL A 443 -6.27 -15.95 -11.88
C VAL A 443 -7.35 -16.62 -12.72
N ASP A 444 -7.93 -17.70 -12.20
CA ASP A 444 -9.14 -18.29 -12.76
C ASP A 444 -10.38 -17.79 -12.00
N THR A 445 -11.44 -17.45 -12.72
CA THR A 445 -12.74 -17.06 -12.16
C THR A 445 -13.89 -17.82 -12.81
N SER A 446 -14.88 -18.24 -12.03
CA SER A 446 -16.14 -18.73 -12.62
C SER A 446 -16.81 -17.64 -13.45
N TYR A 447 -17.44 -18.03 -14.56
CA TYR A 447 -18.22 -17.09 -15.35
C TYR A 447 -19.32 -16.42 -14.52
N LEU A 448 -19.44 -15.10 -14.64
CA LEU A 448 -20.53 -14.35 -14.04
C LEU A 448 -21.82 -14.61 -14.81
N ALA A 449 -22.94 -14.76 -14.08
CA ALA A 449 -24.25 -14.96 -14.68
C ALA A 449 -24.71 -13.76 -15.53
N ASN A 450 -24.29 -12.55 -15.15
CA ASN A 450 -24.57 -11.34 -15.91
C ASN A 450 -23.52 -11.14 -17.01
N ARG A 451 -23.97 -11.18 -18.27
CA ARG A 451 -23.10 -11.06 -19.45
C ARG A 451 -22.33 -9.74 -19.53
N GLN A 452 -22.94 -8.63 -19.12
CA GLN A 452 -22.26 -7.33 -19.13
C GLN A 452 -21.13 -7.31 -18.10
N ASN A 453 -21.38 -7.83 -16.90
CA ASN A 453 -20.36 -7.91 -15.86
C ASN A 453 -19.22 -8.86 -16.27
N GLU A 454 -19.52 -9.97 -16.93
CA GLU A 454 -18.49 -10.86 -17.47
C GLU A 454 -17.64 -10.18 -18.56
N GLN A 455 -18.27 -9.46 -19.49
CA GLN A 455 -17.54 -8.69 -20.49
C GLN A 455 -16.65 -7.62 -19.85
N ASN A 456 -17.14 -6.95 -18.79
CA ASN A 456 -16.38 -5.98 -18.02
C ASN A 456 -15.18 -6.62 -17.29
N LEU A 457 -15.39 -7.80 -16.68
CA LEU A 457 -14.34 -8.57 -16.00
C LEU A 457 -13.21 -8.92 -16.97
N LEU A 458 -13.57 -9.46 -18.13
CA LEU A 458 -12.61 -9.80 -19.19
C LEU A 458 -11.83 -8.56 -19.65
N ASN A 459 -12.54 -7.47 -19.97
CA ASN A 459 -11.89 -6.23 -20.43
C ASN A 459 -10.95 -5.67 -19.36
N ALA A 460 -11.30 -5.77 -18.08
CA ALA A 460 -10.44 -5.36 -16.98
C ALA A 460 -9.18 -6.22 -16.91
N PHE A 461 -9.26 -7.55 -17.02
CA PHE A 461 -8.05 -8.39 -17.06
C PHE A 461 -7.10 -7.99 -18.20
N VAL A 462 -7.62 -7.72 -19.39
CA VAL A 462 -6.82 -7.22 -20.53
C VAL A 462 -6.19 -5.86 -20.20
N ASP A 463 -6.97 -4.92 -19.67
CA ASP A 463 -6.51 -3.57 -19.33
C ASP A 463 -5.47 -3.55 -18.19
N TRP A 464 -5.50 -4.54 -17.29
CA TRP A 464 -4.52 -4.74 -16.22
C TRP A 464 -3.36 -5.66 -16.63
N ASN A 465 -3.05 -5.75 -17.93
CA ASN A 465 -1.85 -6.41 -18.47
C ASN A 465 -1.74 -7.92 -18.16
N PHE A 466 -2.86 -8.63 -18.09
CA PHE A 466 -2.85 -10.08 -18.20
C PHE A 466 -2.64 -10.47 -19.67
N ALA A 467 -1.50 -11.09 -19.99
CA ALA A 467 -1.13 -11.38 -21.37
C ALA A 467 -1.94 -12.53 -21.97
N GLN A 468 -2.56 -13.37 -21.15
CA GLN A 468 -3.43 -14.46 -21.62
C GLN A 468 -4.80 -14.38 -20.96
N VAL A 469 -5.80 -13.94 -21.71
CA VAL A 469 -7.20 -14.03 -21.29
C VAL A 469 -7.93 -15.04 -22.17
N ILE A 470 -8.21 -16.22 -21.62
CA ILE A 470 -8.79 -17.36 -22.34
C ILE A 470 -10.20 -17.60 -21.82
N ALA A 471 -11.16 -17.59 -22.75
CA ALA A 471 -12.56 -17.89 -22.47
C ALA A 471 -12.99 -19.23 -23.05
N GLY A 472 -14.17 -19.69 -22.67
CA GLY A 472 -14.80 -20.91 -23.13
C GLY A 472 -15.32 -20.74 -24.55
N THR A 473 -15.18 -21.76 -25.38
CA THR A 473 -15.82 -21.80 -26.71
C THR A 473 -17.35 -21.61 -26.64
N THR A 474 -17.99 -21.99 -25.53
CA THR A 474 -19.43 -21.78 -25.30
C THR A 474 -19.79 -20.30 -25.13
N GLN A 475 -18.84 -19.45 -24.77
CA GLN A 475 -19.05 -18.01 -24.55
C GLN A 475 -18.75 -17.16 -25.80
N GLN A 476 -18.06 -17.73 -26.79
CA GLN A 476 -17.51 -17.03 -27.96
C GLN A 476 -18.55 -16.24 -28.78
N ALA A 477 -19.82 -16.68 -28.75
CA ALA A 477 -20.89 -16.02 -29.48
C ALA A 477 -21.15 -14.57 -29.01
N TRP A 478 -20.87 -14.28 -27.73
CA TRP A 478 -21.25 -13.00 -27.12
C TRP A 478 -20.12 -12.34 -26.32
N LEU A 479 -19.24 -13.10 -25.67
CA LEU A 479 -18.10 -12.58 -24.92
C LEU A 479 -16.99 -12.25 -25.92
N ARG A 480 -16.57 -10.99 -26.02
CA ARG A 480 -15.59 -10.48 -26.98
C ARG A 480 -14.25 -10.15 -26.29
N ASN A 481 -13.21 -9.95 -27.10
CA ASN A 481 -11.86 -9.53 -26.68
C ASN A 481 -11.04 -10.54 -25.88
N ALA A 482 -11.51 -11.79 -25.71
CA ALA A 482 -10.63 -12.84 -25.23
C ALA A 482 -9.47 -13.02 -26.21
N HIS A 483 -8.25 -13.22 -25.72
CA HIS A 483 -7.10 -13.52 -26.57
C HIS A 483 -7.28 -14.89 -27.25
N ARG A 484 -8.01 -15.81 -26.62
CA ARG A 484 -8.32 -17.14 -27.15
C ARG A 484 -9.64 -17.70 -26.60
N TYR A 485 -10.26 -18.59 -27.36
CA TYR A 485 -11.35 -19.44 -26.89
C TYR A 485 -10.94 -20.92 -26.88
N ALA A 486 -11.23 -21.64 -25.80
CA ALA A 486 -10.87 -23.05 -25.64
C ALA A 486 -11.96 -23.83 -24.87
N GLY A 487 -12.22 -25.08 -25.28
CA GLY A 487 -13.33 -25.87 -24.73
C GLY A 487 -13.10 -26.34 -23.29
N ASP A 488 -11.85 -26.51 -22.89
CA ASP A 488 -11.43 -26.81 -21.51
C ASP A 488 -11.56 -25.62 -20.55
N HIS A 489 -12.06 -24.48 -21.03
CA HIS A 489 -12.35 -23.26 -20.27
C HIS A 489 -13.84 -22.89 -20.33
N ASN A 490 -14.73 -23.85 -20.61
CA ASN A 490 -16.17 -23.59 -20.73
C ASN A 490 -16.86 -23.30 -19.38
N ASP A 491 -16.21 -23.59 -18.25
CA ASP A 491 -16.72 -23.39 -16.88
C ASP A 491 -16.06 -22.22 -16.13
N HIS A 492 -14.95 -21.66 -16.64
CA HIS A 492 -14.24 -20.54 -16.04
C HIS A 492 -13.54 -19.65 -17.07
N LEU A 493 -13.34 -18.38 -16.73
CA LEU A 493 -12.44 -17.45 -17.40
C LEU A 493 -11.03 -17.65 -16.83
N HIS A 494 -10.04 -17.82 -17.70
CA HIS A 494 -8.63 -17.88 -17.31
C HIS A 494 -7.93 -16.57 -17.67
N SER A 495 -7.22 -15.98 -16.71
CA SER A 495 -6.43 -14.77 -16.89
C SER A 495 -5.01 -15.00 -16.36
N GLY A 496 -4.05 -15.24 -17.25
CA GLY A 496 -2.68 -15.62 -16.91
C GLY A 496 -1.61 -14.73 -17.51
N ASP A 497 -0.37 -15.09 -17.17
CA ASP A 497 0.86 -14.41 -17.58
C ASP A 497 0.80 -12.90 -17.32
N PHE A 498 0.53 -12.53 -16.07
CA PHE A 498 0.54 -11.12 -15.69
C PHE A 498 1.91 -10.48 -15.94
N ASP A 499 1.94 -9.40 -16.74
CA ASP A 499 3.18 -8.68 -17.04
C ASP A 499 3.61 -7.79 -15.87
N SER A 500 4.51 -8.31 -15.04
CA SER A 500 5.07 -7.60 -13.90
C SER A 500 5.92 -6.38 -14.29
N ASN A 501 6.36 -6.26 -15.55
CA ASN A 501 7.07 -5.05 -16.02
C ASN A 501 6.15 -3.83 -16.10
N SER A 502 4.84 -4.04 -16.11
CA SER A 502 3.85 -2.97 -16.06
C SER A 502 3.79 -2.25 -14.70
N ILE A 503 4.39 -2.80 -13.64
CA ILE A 503 4.37 -2.23 -12.29
C ILE A 503 5.52 -1.24 -12.11
N HIS A 504 5.25 -0.06 -11.52
CA HIS A 504 6.28 0.91 -11.17
C HIS A 504 7.04 0.52 -9.90
N ASN A 505 8.36 0.35 -10.01
CA ASN A 505 9.22 0.21 -8.84
C ASN A 505 9.61 1.60 -8.29
N ILE A 506 9.36 1.84 -6.99
CA ILE A 506 9.63 3.14 -6.34
C ILE A 506 11.15 3.44 -6.27
N TYR A 507 11.98 2.41 -6.12
CA TYR A 507 13.40 2.51 -6.45
C TYR A 507 13.56 2.13 -7.93
N GLN A 508 13.99 3.09 -8.75
CA GLN A 508 14.49 2.80 -10.08
C GLN A 508 15.92 2.30 -10.02
#